data_AF-A0A2T5I726-F1
#
_entry.id   AF-A0A2T5I726-F1
#
_cell.length_a   1.000
_cell.length_b   1.000
_cell.length_c   1.000
_cell.angle_alpha   90.00
_cell.angle_beta   90.00
_cell.angle_gamma   90.00
#
_symmetry.space_group_name_H-M   'P 1'
#
loop_
_entity.id
_entity.type
_entity.pdbx_description
1 polymer ?
#
loop_
_entity_poly.entity_id
_entity_poly.type
_entity_poly.pdbx_seq_one_letter_code
_entity_poly.pdbx_strand_id
1 'polypeptide(L)'
;MGKIKILTEDRFVFDRLKSNGRITFELRRLMTQQWNICVSCNTQVEEGRPVFAGYNSQSIPLFVGACCAHKLHELATPVYWSGSLDLSLPDNVIVWRYMDLAKFLAILSQGGLYFPRAANLEDSFEGAFGLTRKESEWDNFYLDFFREAVITPPPGASMPNLSNEEVEKEAKRLLQNIKSFSLEVRNLLVSCWHRNESESEALWRLYCPPPVSGVAIRTTVGQLWNICSNENHAIVGKVHYMDFKRSFASIQNERIFQKRNSLNHEKEVRVVLQNDLKNPVYGKVLKCDLKSLVSEVVISPFAPSWLLGVLSSSIKKFGYSFDLKQSELLEQPFY
;
A
#
# COMPACT_ATOMS: atom_id res chain seq x y z
N MET A 1 -12.16 -8.33 -15.73
CA MET A 1 -12.93 -7.69 -14.65
C MET A 1 -14.03 -8.65 -14.20
N GLY A 2 -14.19 -8.86 -12.89
CA GLY A 2 -15.32 -9.63 -12.37
C GLY A 2 -16.64 -8.96 -12.77
N LYS A 3 -17.66 -9.75 -13.15
CA LYS A 3 -18.98 -9.20 -13.45
C LYS A 3 -19.57 -8.61 -12.17
N ILE A 4 -19.89 -7.32 -12.20
CA ILE A 4 -20.61 -6.67 -11.10
C ILE A 4 -21.95 -7.38 -10.92
N LYS A 5 -22.23 -7.81 -9.69
CA LYS A 5 -23.42 -8.57 -9.29
C LYS A 5 -24.15 -7.77 -8.23
N ILE A 6 -25.03 -6.86 -8.66
CA ILE A 6 -25.85 -6.07 -7.73
C ILE A 6 -27.11 -6.86 -7.38
N LEU A 7 -27.21 -7.31 -6.13
CA LEU A 7 -28.40 -7.99 -5.61
C LEU A 7 -29.45 -6.99 -5.13
N THR A 8 -30.67 -7.48 -4.89
CA THR A 8 -31.80 -6.65 -4.41
C THR A 8 -31.44 -5.92 -3.11
N GLU A 9 -30.76 -6.59 -2.18
CA GLU A 9 -30.27 -6.00 -0.93
C GLU A 9 -29.22 -4.89 -1.13
N ASP A 10 -28.39 -4.98 -2.18
CA ASP A 10 -27.45 -3.92 -2.53
C ASP A 10 -28.19 -2.70 -3.10
N ARG A 11 -29.23 -2.93 -3.92
CA ARG A 11 -30.08 -1.86 -4.48
C ARG A 11 -30.79 -1.05 -3.40
N PHE A 12 -31.30 -1.71 -2.36
CA PHE A 12 -31.91 -1.01 -1.22
C PHE A 12 -30.95 -0.03 -0.54
N VAL A 13 -29.64 -0.30 -0.55
CA VAL A 13 -28.65 0.67 -0.04
C VAL A 13 -28.53 1.88 -0.96
N PHE A 14 -28.44 1.68 -2.28
CA PHE A 14 -28.34 2.76 -3.27
C PHE A 14 -29.61 3.62 -3.40
N ASP A 15 -30.77 3.03 -3.13
CA ASP A 15 -32.04 3.75 -3.10
C ASP A 15 -32.14 4.63 -1.85
N ARG A 16 -31.65 4.14 -0.71
CA ARG A 16 -31.68 4.85 0.57
C ARG A 16 -30.59 5.91 0.71
N LEU A 17 -29.39 5.65 0.21
CA LEU A 17 -28.20 6.49 0.42
C LEU A 17 -27.55 6.87 -0.90
N LYS A 18 -27.20 8.15 -1.04
CA LYS A 18 -26.38 8.66 -2.15
C LYS A 18 -24.94 8.83 -1.72
N SER A 19 -24.02 8.39 -2.58
CA SER A 19 -22.59 8.52 -2.38
C SER A 19 -22.19 9.99 -2.37
N ASN A 20 -21.42 10.42 -1.37
CA ASN A 20 -20.95 11.82 -1.27
C ASN A 20 -19.43 11.98 -1.41
N GLY A 21 -18.67 10.88 -1.50
CA GLY A 21 -17.21 10.90 -1.69
C GLY A 21 -16.39 11.26 -0.44
N ARG A 22 -17.00 11.38 0.75
CA ARG A 22 -16.29 11.77 1.97
C ARG A 22 -15.42 10.64 2.52
N ILE A 23 -14.14 10.59 2.12
CA ILE A 23 -13.18 9.59 2.59
C ILE A 23 -12.19 10.22 3.58
N THR A 24 -12.40 9.95 4.87
CA THR A 24 -11.46 10.31 5.96
C THR A 24 -10.29 9.31 6.05
N PHE A 25 -9.24 9.68 6.80
CA PHE A 25 -8.11 8.79 7.08
C PHE A 25 -8.59 7.48 7.73
N GLU A 26 -9.46 7.55 8.74
CA GLU A 26 -9.97 6.40 9.47
C GLU A 26 -10.82 5.49 8.58
N LEU A 27 -11.67 6.07 7.72
CA LEU A 27 -12.45 5.30 6.76
C LEU A 27 -11.54 4.61 5.74
N ARG A 28 -10.50 5.30 5.24
CA ARG A 28 -9.52 4.71 4.32
C ARG A 28 -8.77 3.55 4.97
N ARG A 29 -8.26 3.74 6.19
CA ARG A 29 -7.62 2.67 6.98
C ARG A 29 -8.56 1.49 7.13
N LEU A 30 -9.82 1.73 7.48
CA LEU A 30 -10.83 0.67 7.63
C LEU A 30 -11.05 -0.10 6.33
N MET A 31 -11.22 0.60 5.21
CA MET A 31 -11.38 -0.01 3.88
C MET A 31 -10.18 -0.89 3.49
N THR A 32 -8.95 -0.46 3.81
CA THR A 32 -7.73 -1.23 3.55
C THR A 32 -7.61 -2.45 4.46
N GLN A 33 -7.94 -2.31 5.74
CA GLN A 33 -7.78 -3.35 6.76
C GLN A 33 -8.86 -4.44 6.71
N GLN A 34 -10.05 -4.10 6.20
CA GLN A 34 -11.23 -4.97 6.24
C GLN A 34 -11.62 -5.42 4.83
N TRP A 35 -10.60 -5.64 3.98
CA TRP A 35 -10.74 -6.02 2.57
C TRP A 35 -11.83 -7.08 2.39
N ASN A 36 -12.90 -6.74 1.66
CA ASN A 36 -14.12 -7.52 1.42
C ASN A 36 -14.90 -8.08 2.65
N ILE A 37 -14.58 -7.67 3.88
CA ILE A 37 -15.19 -8.16 5.11
C ILE A 37 -16.10 -7.10 5.71
N CYS A 38 -17.31 -7.50 6.10
CA CYS A 38 -18.21 -6.62 6.83
C CYS A 38 -17.73 -6.47 8.29
N VAL A 39 -17.36 -5.25 8.69
CA VAL A 39 -16.82 -4.98 10.04
C VAL A 39 -17.80 -5.21 11.18
N SER A 40 -19.10 -5.29 10.87
CA SER A 40 -20.16 -5.43 11.87
C SER A 40 -20.50 -6.87 12.21
N CYS A 41 -20.34 -7.81 11.28
CA CYS A 41 -20.74 -9.21 11.47
C CYS A 41 -19.69 -10.21 10.99
N ASN A 42 -18.53 -9.73 10.53
CA ASN A 42 -17.42 -10.52 10.02
C ASN A 42 -17.76 -11.39 8.80
N THR A 43 -18.89 -11.11 8.14
CA THR A 43 -19.28 -11.82 6.91
C THR A 43 -18.42 -11.32 5.75
N GLN A 44 -17.80 -12.25 5.05
CA GLN A 44 -17.13 -11.99 3.79
C GLN A 44 -18.16 -11.71 2.70
N VAL A 45 -17.99 -10.62 1.98
CA VAL A 45 -18.85 -10.23 0.86
C VAL A 45 -18.41 -10.96 -0.40
N GLU A 46 -19.36 -11.53 -1.15
CA GLU A 46 -19.07 -12.27 -2.39
C GLU A 46 -18.41 -11.39 -3.47
N GLU A 47 -17.66 -12.02 -4.36
CA GLU A 47 -17.03 -11.33 -5.49
C GLU A 47 -18.09 -10.73 -6.43
N GLY A 48 -17.82 -9.54 -6.96
CA GLY A 48 -18.74 -8.79 -7.81
C GLY A 48 -19.78 -7.97 -7.04
N ARG A 49 -19.93 -8.19 -5.72
CA ARG A 49 -20.81 -7.39 -4.86
C ARG A 49 -20.06 -6.23 -4.20
N PRO A 50 -20.72 -5.08 -3.96
CA PRO A 50 -20.10 -3.96 -3.27
C PRO A 50 -20.01 -4.19 -1.76
N VAL A 51 -18.97 -3.62 -1.15
CA VAL A 51 -18.96 -3.29 0.28
C VAL A 51 -19.21 -1.79 0.40
N PHE A 52 -20.00 -1.36 1.38
CA PHE A 52 -20.39 0.03 1.54
C PHE A 52 -19.50 0.71 2.59
N ALA A 53 -18.70 1.68 2.15
CA ALA A 53 -17.89 2.53 3.00
C ALA A 53 -18.67 3.80 3.35
N GLY A 54 -18.74 4.15 4.62
CA GLY A 54 -19.48 5.33 5.06
C GLY A 54 -19.43 5.52 6.56
N TYR A 55 -20.48 6.09 7.14
CA TYR A 55 -20.49 6.48 8.55
C TYR A 55 -21.84 6.18 9.21
N ASN A 56 -21.81 5.92 10.52
CA ASN A 56 -23.01 5.85 11.35
C ASN A 56 -23.52 7.26 11.72
N SER A 57 -24.58 7.33 12.55
CA SER A 57 -25.18 8.59 13.01
C SER A 57 -24.25 9.48 13.85
N GLN A 58 -23.17 8.91 14.39
CA GLN A 58 -22.15 9.62 15.17
C GLN A 58 -20.93 9.99 14.34
N SER A 59 -21.00 9.89 13.01
CA SER A 59 -19.87 10.10 12.09
C SER A 59 -18.69 9.14 12.29
N ILE A 60 -18.90 7.97 12.90
CA ILE A 60 -17.88 6.93 13.05
C ILE A 60 -17.82 6.10 11.75
N PRO A 61 -16.62 5.86 11.18
CA PRO A 61 -16.46 5.05 9.98
C PRO A 61 -17.02 3.64 10.09
N LEU A 62 -17.67 3.18 9.01
CA LEU A 62 -18.17 1.83 8.84
C LEU A 62 -17.80 1.31 7.45
N PHE A 63 -17.49 0.02 7.38
CA PHE A 63 -17.25 -0.70 6.12
C PHE A 63 -18.04 -2.02 6.15
N VAL A 64 -19.23 -2.00 5.55
CA VAL A 64 -20.21 -3.08 5.76
C VAL A 64 -20.79 -3.59 4.45
N GLY A 65 -21.06 -4.90 4.39
CA GLY A 65 -21.89 -5.46 3.33
C GLY A 65 -23.37 -5.09 3.51
N ALA A 66 -24.21 -5.45 2.55
CA ALA A 66 -25.66 -5.22 2.60
C ALA A 66 -26.30 -5.78 3.90
N CYS A 67 -25.77 -6.91 4.41
CA CYS A 67 -26.20 -7.54 5.67
C CYS A 67 -26.23 -6.60 6.88
N CYS A 68 -25.34 -5.60 6.94
CA CYS A 68 -25.27 -4.62 8.03
C CYS A 68 -25.43 -3.17 7.56
N ALA A 69 -25.84 -2.95 6.31
CA ALA A 69 -25.94 -1.61 5.74
C ALA A 69 -26.97 -0.72 6.44
N HIS A 70 -27.94 -1.28 7.16
CA HIS A 70 -28.88 -0.53 8.00
C HIS A 70 -28.19 0.34 9.08
N LYS A 71 -26.93 0.02 9.45
CA LYS A 71 -26.12 0.83 10.38
C LYS A 71 -25.48 2.05 9.73
N LEU A 72 -25.43 2.11 8.40
CA LEU A 72 -24.94 3.28 7.66
C LEU A 72 -26.01 4.36 7.65
N HIS A 73 -25.64 5.55 8.12
CA HIS A 73 -26.41 6.77 8.02
C HIS A 73 -25.94 7.63 6.83
N GLU A 74 -24.66 7.53 6.49
CA GLU A 74 -24.03 8.24 5.37
C GLU A 74 -23.26 7.23 4.51
N LEU A 75 -23.39 7.33 3.18
CA LEU A 75 -22.59 6.55 2.22
C LEU A 75 -21.49 7.44 1.66
N ALA A 76 -20.23 7.10 1.95
CA ALA A 76 -19.09 7.76 1.33
C ALA A 76 -18.90 7.25 -0.10
N THR A 77 -18.76 5.93 -0.24
CA THR A 77 -18.58 5.27 -1.55
C THR A 77 -18.89 3.77 -1.48
N PRO A 78 -19.51 3.16 -2.51
CA PRO A 78 -19.46 1.73 -2.69
C PRO A 78 -18.06 1.30 -3.15
N VAL A 79 -17.55 0.22 -2.57
CA VAL A 79 -16.23 -0.33 -2.88
C VAL A 79 -16.40 -1.69 -3.52
N TYR A 80 -15.97 -1.81 -4.77
CA TYR A 80 -15.88 -3.07 -5.49
C TYR A 80 -14.46 -3.59 -5.36
N TRP A 81 -14.33 -4.79 -4.80
CA TRP A 81 -13.04 -5.37 -4.48
C TRP A 81 -12.54 -6.36 -5.53
N SER A 82 -13.38 -6.72 -6.52
CA SER A 82 -13.01 -7.59 -7.63
C SER A 82 -11.85 -7.01 -8.43
N GLY A 83 -10.72 -7.71 -8.41
CA GLY A 83 -9.49 -7.26 -9.07
C GLY A 83 -8.67 -6.23 -8.30
N SER A 84 -9.04 -5.93 -7.04
CA SER A 84 -8.21 -5.20 -6.09
C SER A 84 -7.31 -6.14 -5.28
N LEU A 85 -6.21 -5.63 -4.77
CA LEU A 85 -5.31 -6.37 -3.89
C LEU A 85 -5.80 -6.35 -2.45
N ASP A 86 -5.76 -7.51 -1.80
CA ASP A 86 -5.89 -7.58 -0.36
C ASP A 86 -4.64 -7.02 0.31
N LEU A 87 -4.67 -5.76 0.74
CA LEU A 87 -3.53 -5.13 1.41
C LEU A 87 -3.54 -5.33 2.94
N SER A 88 -4.57 -5.99 3.48
CA SER A 88 -4.84 -6.05 4.91
C SER A 88 -3.75 -6.77 5.71
N LEU A 89 -3.44 -6.20 6.89
CA LEU A 89 -2.52 -6.73 7.89
C LEU A 89 -3.00 -6.29 9.28
N PRO A 90 -3.16 -7.20 10.25
CA PRO A 90 -3.51 -6.83 11.62
C PRO A 90 -2.55 -5.81 12.23
N ASP A 91 -3.06 -4.91 13.08
CA ASP A 91 -2.27 -3.84 13.69
C ASP A 91 -1.07 -4.34 14.50
N ASN A 92 -1.19 -5.51 15.14
CA ASN A 92 -0.14 -6.10 15.98
C ASN A 92 0.97 -6.82 15.18
N VAL A 93 0.87 -6.88 13.85
CA VAL A 93 1.92 -7.46 13.01
C VAL A 93 3.20 -6.66 13.18
N ILE A 94 4.25 -7.35 13.60
CA ILE A 94 5.60 -6.81 13.75
C ILE A 94 6.19 -6.57 12.36
N VAL A 95 6.83 -5.41 12.21
CA VAL A 95 7.55 -5.04 11.00
C VAL A 95 8.90 -4.42 11.35
N TRP A 96 9.87 -4.69 10.47
CA TRP A 96 11.27 -4.33 10.65
C TRP A 96 11.75 -3.43 9.53
N ARG A 97 12.65 -2.49 9.82
CA ARG A 97 13.36 -1.73 8.80
C ARG A 97 14.85 -1.73 9.08
N TYR A 98 15.59 -2.45 8.25
CA TYR A 98 17.05 -2.54 8.28
C TYR A 98 17.66 -1.36 7.53
N MET A 99 18.67 -0.73 8.11
CA MET A 99 19.35 0.41 7.48
C MET A 99 20.75 0.63 8.05
N ASP A 100 21.61 1.27 7.25
CA ASP A 100 22.90 1.74 7.72
C ASP A 100 22.76 2.83 8.81
N LEU A 101 23.86 3.05 9.54
CA LEU A 101 23.93 4.05 10.61
C LEU A 101 23.58 5.47 10.13
N ALA A 102 23.99 5.86 8.91
CA ALA A 102 23.76 7.22 8.41
C ALA A 102 22.27 7.50 8.20
N LYS A 103 21.52 6.55 7.64
CA LYS A 103 20.07 6.63 7.50
C LYS A 103 19.37 6.67 8.86
N PHE A 104 19.83 5.89 9.83
CA PHE A 104 19.28 5.93 11.18
C PHE A 104 19.50 7.30 11.86
N LEU A 105 20.72 7.84 11.79
CA LEU A 105 21.02 9.19 12.30
C LEU A 105 20.20 10.28 11.58
N ALA A 106 19.94 10.11 10.28
CA ALA A 106 19.07 11.00 9.53
C ALA A 106 17.63 10.97 10.08
N ILE A 107 17.08 9.79 10.39
CA ILE A 107 15.75 9.66 11.02
C ILE A 107 15.72 10.42 12.36
N LEU A 108 16.71 10.21 13.23
CA LEU A 108 16.79 10.89 14.53
C LEU A 108 16.86 12.41 14.39
N SER A 109 17.80 12.88 13.55
CA SER A 109 18.03 14.31 13.29
C SER A 109 16.80 14.98 12.70
N GLN A 110 16.12 14.29 11.78
CA GLN A 110 14.93 14.81 11.13
C GLN A 110 13.66 14.61 11.96
N GLY A 111 13.64 13.78 13.00
CA GLY A 111 12.42 13.48 13.77
C GLY A 111 11.30 12.95 12.88
N GLY A 112 11.62 12.06 11.95
CA GLY A 112 10.67 11.58 10.96
C GLY A 112 11.24 10.54 10.00
N LEU A 113 10.35 9.92 9.23
CA LEU A 113 10.73 8.95 8.21
C LEU A 113 10.86 9.63 6.86
N TYR A 114 11.94 9.34 6.14
CA TYR A 114 12.06 9.73 4.74
C TYR A 114 11.37 8.72 3.82
N PHE A 115 10.53 9.24 2.94
CA PHE A 115 9.81 8.52 1.90
C PHE A 115 10.37 8.92 0.54
N PRO A 116 11.26 8.11 -0.08
CA PRO A 116 11.67 8.33 -1.45
C PRO A 116 10.48 8.19 -2.41
N ARG A 117 10.58 8.87 -3.55
CA ARG A 117 9.71 8.63 -4.68
C ARG A 117 9.88 7.20 -5.19
N ALA A 118 8.80 6.53 -5.57
CA ALA A 118 8.80 5.14 -6.04
C ALA A 118 9.73 4.92 -7.24
N ALA A 119 9.89 5.92 -8.11
CA ALA A 119 10.86 5.88 -9.21
C ALA A 119 12.33 5.73 -8.77
N ASN A 120 12.65 6.04 -7.51
CA ASN A 120 13.98 5.94 -6.92
C ASN A 120 14.22 4.63 -6.16
N LEU A 121 13.24 3.73 -6.14
CA LEU A 121 13.44 2.36 -5.67
C LEU A 121 14.27 1.57 -6.69
N GLU A 122 15.00 0.57 -6.20
CA GLU A 122 15.98 -0.18 -7.00
C GLU A 122 15.32 -1.09 -8.05
N ASP A 123 14.12 -1.60 -7.76
CA ASP A 123 13.40 -2.46 -8.69
C ASP A 123 12.75 -1.64 -9.83
N SER A 124 13.09 -1.95 -11.08
CA SER A 124 12.47 -1.33 -12.25
C SER A 124 10.99 -1.72 -12.45
N PHE A 125 10.49 -2.73 -11.73
CA PHE A 125 9.10 -3.19 -11.81
C PHE A 125 8.17 -2.48 -10.82
N GLU A 126 8.69 -1.50 -10.07
CA GLU A 126 7.92 -0.74 -9.09
C GLU A 126 6.81 0.06 -9.78
N GLY A 127 5.58 -0.44 -9.65
CA GLY A 127 4.41 0.10 -10.33
C GLY A 127 4.29 -0.26 -11.82
N ALA A 128 4.98 -1.31 -12.30
CA ALA A 128 4.88 -1.76 -13.68
C ALA A 128 3.59 -2.55 -13.96
N PHE A 129 3.06 -2.45 -15.19
CA PHE A 129 1.97 -3.31 -15.65
C PHE A 129 2.42 -4.73 -15.99
N GLY A 130 3.66 -4.89 -16.47
CA GLY A 130 4.11 -6.13 -17.09
C GLY A 130 5.51 -6.03 -17.65
N LEU A 131 5.94 -7.11 -18.30
CA LEU A 131 7.17 -7.11 -19.10
C LEU A 131 6.97 -6.34 -20.41
N THR A 132 7.96 -5.53 -20.79
CA THR A 132 7.96 -4.78 -22.07
C THR A 132 7.71 -5.68 -23.28
N ARG A 133 8.31 -6.88 -23.33
CA ARG A 133 8.09 -7.82 -24.45
C ARG A 133 6.66 -8.34 -24.58
N LYS A 134 5.81 -8.13 -23.57
CA LYS A 134 4.39 -8.51 -23.55
C LYS A 134 3.47 -7.29 -23.69
N GLU A 135 4.01 -6.11 -23.96
CA GLU A 135 3.23 -4.87 -24.06
C GLU A 135 2.17 -4.95 -25.16
N SER A 136 2.49 -5.52 -26.32
CA SER A 136 1.51 -5.71 -27.41
C SER A 136 0.34 -6.61 -27.00
N GLU A 137 0.60 -7.67 -26.20
CA GLU A 137 -0.47 -8.54 -25.70
C GLU A 137 -1.40 -7.76 -24.75
N TRP A 138 -0.82 -6.95 -23.87
CA TRP A 138 -1.57 -6.10 -22.94
C TRP A 138 -2.37 -5.02 -23.67
N ASP A 139 -1.76 -4.37 -24.66
CA ASP A 139 -2.40 -3.35 -25.49
C ASP A 139 -3.61 -3.92 -26.22
N ASN A 140 -3.46 -5.07 -26.87
CA ASN A 140 -4.56 -5.71 -27.59
C ASN A 140 -5.71 -6.06 -26.66
N PHE A 141 -5.43 -6.65 -25.49
CA PHE A 141 -6.46 -6.98 -24.50
C PHE A 141 -7.26 -5.74 -24.05
N TYR A 142 -6.58 -4.65 -23.73
CA TYR A 142 -7.26 -3.43 -23.28
C TYR A 142 -7.92 -2.66 -24.42
N LEU A 143 -7.39 -2.70 -25.65
CA LEU A 143 -8.07 -2.14 -26.82
C LEU A 143 -9.40 -2.85 -27.07
N ASP A 144 -9.42 -4.18 -27.03
CA ASP A 144 -10.66 -4.96 -27.19
C ASP A 144 -11.66 -4.61 -26.08
N PHE A 145 -11.18 -4.52 -24.83
CA PHE A 145 -12.01 -4.07 -23.72
C PHE A 145 -12.57 -2.66 -23.93
N PHE A 146 -11.76 -1.69 -24.39
CA PHE A 146 -12.22 -0.31 -24.58
C PHE A 146 -13.16 -0.15 -25.77
N ARG A 147 -12.95 -0.89 -26.88
CA ARG A 147 -13.88 -0.90 -28.00
C ARG A 147 -15.27 -1.30 -27.53
N GLU A 148 -15.36 -2.39 -26.77
CA GLU A 148 -16.62 -2.86 -26.17
C GLU A 148 -17.19 -1.85 -25.18
N ALA A 149 -16.35 -1.28 -24.31
CA ALA A 149 -16.80 -0.31 -23.30
C ALA A 149 -17.35 0.98 -23.92
N VAL A 150 -16.78 1.47 -25.03
CA VAL A 150 -17.22 2.69 -25.73
C VAL A 150 -18.61 2.52 -26.33
N ILE A 151 -18.94 1.33 -26.83
CA ILE A 151 -20.23 1.05 -27.48
C ILE A 151 -21.29 0.48 -26.53
N THR A 152 -20.90 0.13 -25.29
CA THR A 152 -21.82 -0.46 -24.30
C THR A 152 -22.25 0.60 -23.29
N PRO A 153 -23.40 1.28 -23.51
CA PRO A 153 -23.88 2.28 -22.58
C PRO A 153 -24.38 1.65 -21.26
N PRO A 154 -24.49 2.43 -20.18
CA PRO A 154 -25.16 1.98 -18.97
C PRO A 154 -26.60 1.51 -19.24
N PRO A 155 -27.14 0.55 -18.47
CA PRO A 155 -28.52 0.12 -18.62
C PRO A 155 -29.51 1.29 -18.60
N GLY A 156 -30.38 1.36 -19.61
CA GLY A 156 -31.37 2.43 -19.76
C GLY A 156 -30.90 3.67 -20.54
N ALA A 157 -29.61 3.74 -20.90
CA ALA A 157 -29.11 4.75 -21.82
C ALA A 157 -29.18 4.25 -23.29
N SER A 158 -29.37 5.18 -24.21
CA SER A 158 -29.40 4.88 -25.65
C SER A 158 -28.04 4.44 -26.16
N MET A 159 -28.04 3.51 -27.12
CA MET A 159 -26.81 3.09 -27.79
C MET A 159 -26.13 4.28 -28.47
N PRO A 160 -24.81 4.46 -28.29
CA PRO A 160 -24.08 5.50 -28.97
C PRO A 160 -24.06 5.22 -30.49
N ASN A 161 -24.34 6.23 -31.30
CA ASN A 161 -24.22 6.14 -32.76
C ASN A 161 -22.81 6.57 -33.17
N LEU A 162 -21.87 5.63 -33.09
CA LEU A 162 -20.46 5.85 -33.43
C LEU A 162 -20.07 4.96 -34.61
N SER A 163 -19.30 5.54 -35.53
CA SER A 163 -18.63 4.78 -36.59
C SER A 163 -17.48 3.93 -36.01
N ASN A 164 -17.07 2.89 -36.75
CA ASN A 164 -15.94 2.05 -36.36
C ASN A 164 -14.64 2.88 -36.19
N GLU A 165 -14.45 3.93 -36.98
CA GLU A 165 -13.29 4.82 -36.87
C GLU A 165 -13.31 5.63 -35.56
N GLU A 166 -14.47 6.12 -35.14
CA GLU A 166 -14.63 6.84 -33.87
C GLU A 166 -14.41 5.93 -32.66
N VAL A 167 -14.93 4.70 -32.70
CA VAL A 167 -14.71 3.69 -31.64
C VAL A 167 -13.22 3.37 -31.52
N GLU A 168 -12.52 3.16 -32.65
CA GLU A 168 -11.09 2.86 -32.65
C GLU A 168 -10.25 4.03 -32.12
N LYS A 169 -10.60 5.26 -32.50
CA LYS A 169 -9.94 6.47 -32.01
C LYS A 169 -10.10 6.61 -30.50
N GLU A 170 -11.30 6.38 -29.97
CA GLU A 170 -11.59 6.50 -28.55
C GLU A 170 -10.93 5.38 -27.73
N ALA A 171 -10.95 4.14 -28.21
CA ALA A 171 -10.26 3.03 -27.56
C ALA A 171 -8.74 3.29 -27.43
N LYS A 172 -8.10 3.79 -28.50
CA LYS A 172 -6.69 4.19 -28.48
C LYS A 172 -6.42 5.33 -27.50
N ARG A 173 -7.31 6.33 -27.43
CA ARG A 173 -7.23 7.44 -26.47
C ARG A 173 -7.28 6.94 -25.03
N LEU A 174 -8.21 6.03 -24.72
CA LEU A 174 -8.35 5.43 -23.39
C LEU A 174 -7.11 4.60 -23.00
N LEU A 175 -6.58 3.79 -23.92
CA LEU A 175 -5.34 3.05 -23.69
C LEU A 175 -4.16 3.99 -23.39
N GLN A 176 -3.99 5.03 -24.19
CA GLN A 176 -2.94 6.04 -23.98
C GLN A 176 -3.07 6.71 -22.61
N ASN A 177 -4.29 7.10 -22.21
CA ASN A 177 -4.52 7.69 -20.90
C ASN A 177 -4.06 6.76 -19.76
N ILE A 178 -4.42 5.48 -19.79
CA ILE A 178 -3.98 4.53 -18.75
C ILE A 178 -2.45 4.41 -18.71
N LYS A 179 -1.80 4.36 -19.88
CA LYS A 179 -0.33 4.34 -19.95
C LYS A 179 0.30 5.62 -19.39
N SER A 180 -0.28 6.79 -19.67
CA SER A 180 0.19 8.07 -19.14
C SER A 180 0.03 8.18 -17.63
N PHE A 181 -1.16 7.83 -17.09
CA PHE A 181 -1.39 7.73 -15.64
C PHE A 181 -0.47 6.69 -14.98
N SER A 182 0.07 5.75 -15.76
CA SER A 182 0.97 4.75 -15.21
C SER A 182 2.21 5.34 -14.55
N LEU A 183 2.73 6.42 -15.14
CA LEU A 183 3.90 7.14 -14.65
C LEU A 183 3.65 7.83 -13.31
N GLU A 184 2.40 8.15 -12.97
CA GLU A 184 2.04 8.80 -11.70
C GLU A 184 2.24 7.87 -10.51
N VAL A 185 2.07 6.56 -10.67
CA VAL A 185 2.37 5.60 -9.58
C VAL A 185 3.84 5.64 -9.20
N ARG A 186 4.72 5.86 -10.17
CA ARG A 186 6.15 6.04 -9.88
C ARG A 186 6.44 7.37 -9.20
N ASN A 187 5.49 8.29 -9.11
CA ASN A 187 5.60 9.53 -8.34
C ASN A 187 5.12 9.40 -6.89
N LEU A 188 4.47 8.29 -6.49
CA LEU A 188 4.10 8.04 -5.10
C LEU A 188 5.33 7.97 -4.20
N LEU A 189 5.15 8.29 -2.92
CA LEU A 189 6.22 8.28 -1.93
C LEU A 189 6.09 7.01 -1.08
N VAL A 190 7.18 6.26 -0.91
CA VAL A 190 7.12 4.89 -0.35
C VAL A 190 8.12 4.71 0.79
N SER A 191 7.70 4.08 1.88
CA SER A 191 8.57 3.56 2.93
C SER A 191 8.36 2.05 3.07
N CYS A 192 9.43 1.28 2.87
CA CYS A 192 9.43 -0.18 2.89
C CYS A 192 9.82 -0.72 4.27
N TRP A 193 9.12 -1.75 4.71
CA TRP A 193 9.30 -2.49 5.96
C TRP A 193 9.18 -4.00 5.68
N HIS A 194 9.62 -4.85 6.61
CA HIS A 194 9.64 -6.30 6.44
C HIS A 194 8.85 -6.99 7.54
N ARG A 195 7.83 -7.76 7.17
CA ARG A 195 7.03 -8.57 8.09
C ARG A 195 7.79 -9.84 8.45
N ASN A 196 8.50 -9.80 9.57
CA ASN A 196 9.18 -10.95 10.15
C ASN A 196 8.87 -11.05 11.64
N GLU A 197 8.73 -12.28 12.13
CA GLU A 197 8.56 -12.55 13.56
C GLU A 197 9.85 -12.25 14.35
N SER A 198 10.99 -12.49 13.70
CA SER A 198 12.34 -12.40 14.24
C SER A 198 13.24 -11.63 13.27
N GLU A 199 14.52 -11.47 13.60
CA GLU A 199 15.49 -10.89 12.70
C GLU A 199 15.75 -11.78 11.47
N SER A 200 16.25 -11.19 10.38
CA SER A 200 16.63 -11.91 9.17
C SER A 200 18.07 -11.63 8.82
N GLU A 201 18.92 -12.66 8.91
CA GLU A 201 20.32 -12.56 8.49
C GLU A 201 20.45 -12.14 7.02
N ALA A 202 19.57 -12.66 6.15
CA ALA A 202 19.54 -12.30 4.74
C ALA A 202 19.26 -10.80 4.53
N LEU A 203 18.31 -10.22 5.27
CA LEU A 203 18.02 -8.78 5.20
C LEU A 203 19.12 -7.93 5.81
N TRP A 204 19.76 -8.40 6.89
CA TRP A 204 20.97 -7.76 7.41
C TRP A 204 22.05 -7.69 6.34
N ARG A 205 22.33 -8.79 5.64
CA ARG A 205 23.33 -8.81 4.56
C ARG A 205 22.92 -7.96 3.36
N LEU A 206 21.63 -7.85 3.06
CA LEU A 206 21.12 -7.05 1.93
C LEU A 206 21.23 -5.55 2.20
N TYR A 207 20.79 -5.09 3.38
CA TYR A 207 20.71 -3.67 3.72
C TYR A 207 21.93 -3.14 4.48
N CYS A 208 22.69 -4.03 5.11
CA CYS A 208 23.89 -3.74 5.90
C CYS A 208 24.98 -4.80 5.61
N PRO A 209 25.40 -4.97 4.34
CA PRO A 209 26.43 -5.94 3.98
C PRO A 209 27.75 -5.61 4.71
N PRO A 210 28.43 -6.57 5.36
CA PRO A 210 29.73 -6.33 5.97
C PRO A 210 30.70 -5.65 4.98
N PRO A 211 31.44 -4.61 5.40
CA PRO A 211 31.61 -4.11 6.76
C PRO A 211 30.61 -3.02 7.18
N VAL A 212 29.53 -2.79 6.41
CA VAL A 212 28.53 -1.74 6.70
C VAL A 212 27.82 -2.06 8.00
N SER A 213 28.08 -1.24 9.01
CA SER A 213 27.36 -1.26 10.28
C SER A 213 25.98 -0.62 10.12
N GLY A 214 24.98 -1.20 10.77
CA GLY A 214 23.62 -0.72 10.70
C GLY A 214 22.78 -1.13 11.90
N VAL A 215 21.53 -0.71 11.84
CA VAL A 215 20.51 -1.01 12.85
C VAL A 215 19.21 -1.44 12.15
N ALA A 216 18.35 -2.09 12.91
CA ALA A 216 16.99 -2.39 12.52
C ALA A 216 16.05 -1.69 13.49
N ILE A 217 15.05 -0.98 12.96
CA ILE A 217 13.93 -0.50 13.75
C ILE A 217 12.85 -1.57 13.73
N ARG A 218 12.37 -1.95 14.91
CA ARG A 218 11.18 -2.80 15.07
C ARG A 218 9.98 -1.94 15.49
N THR A 219 8.85 -2.17 14.83
CA THR A 219 7.57 -1.50 15.09
C THR A 219 6.40 -2.43 14.73
N THR A 220 5.18 -1.90 14.70
CA THR A 220 3.97 -2.61 14.32
C THR A 220 3.22 -1.90 13.19
N VAL A 221 2.37 -2.64 12.46
CA VAL A 221 1.50 -2.07 11.42
C VAL A 221 0.59 -0.96 11.97
N GLY A 222 0.07 -1.12 13.19
CA GLY A 222 -0.74 -0.11 13.84
C GLY A 222 0.02 1.20 14.08
N GLN A 223 1.29 1.12 14.52
CA GLN A 223 2.16 2.29 14.69
C GLN A 223 2.45 2.97 13.35
N LEU A 224 2.64 2.21 12.26
CA LEU A 224 2.80 2.77 10.92
C LEU A 224 1.55 3.51 10.42
N TRP A 225 0.35 3.01 10.73
CA TRP A 225 -0.88 3.75 10.46
C TRP A 225 -0.94 5.04 11.28
N ASN A 226 -0.62 4.98 12.57
CA ASN A 226 -0.75 6.13 13.47
C ASN A 226 0.11 7.33 13.03
N ILE A 227 1.33 7.11 12.54
CA ILE A 227 2.17 8.19 12.02
C ILE A 227 1.61 8.86 10.76
N CYS A 228 0.66 8.21 10.08
CA CYS A 228 0.03 8.70 8.85
C CYS A 228 -1.32 9.39 9.08
N SER A 229 -1.74 9.60 10.33
CA SER A 229 -3.06 10.14 10.68
C SER A 229 -3.41 11.48 10.01
N ASN A 230 -2.41 12.31 9.70
CA ASN A 230 -2.58 13.58 9.00
C ASN A 230 -2.45 13.48 7.47
N GLU A 231 -2.23 12.28 6.94
CA GLU A 231 -2.02 12.02 5.51
C GLU A 231 -3.25 11.29 4.95
N ASN A 232 -4.25 12.06 4.49
CA ASN A 232 -5.58 11.56 4.07
C ASN A 232 -5.57 10.48 2.99
N HIS A 233 -4.48 10.34 2.24
CA HIS A 233 -4.32 9.36 1.16
C HIS A 233 -3.30 8.26 1.49
N ALA A 234 -2.82 8.20 2.73
CA ALA A 234 -1.87 7.19 3.14
C ALA A 234 -2.49 5.78 3.08
N ILE A 235 -1.67 4.81 2.69
CA ILE A 235 -2.01 3.39 2.70
C ILE A 235 -0.85 2.62 3.32
N VAL A 236 -1.14 1.80 4.33
CA VAL A 236 -0.21 0.80 4.84
C VAL A 236 -0.70 -0.58 4.43
N GLY A 237 0.14 -1.37 3.77
CA GLY A 237 -0.29 -2.64 3.21
C GLY A 237 0.83 -3.62 2.88
N LYS A 238 0.49 -4.91 2.84
CA LYS A 238 1.40 -5.96 2.39
C LYS A 238 1.65 -5.89 0.88
N VAL A 239 2.86 -6.20 0.48
CA VAL A 239 3.23 -6.37 -0.94
C VAL A 239 2.82 -7.76 -1.41
N HIS A 240 2.25 -7.81 -2.61
CA HIS A 240 1.92 -9.02 -3.36
C HIS A 240 3.03 -9.35 -4.34
N TYR A 241 3.38 -10.62 -4.41
CA TYR A 241 4.44 -11.10 -5.28
C TYR A 241 3.85 -11.85 -6.46
N MET A 242 4.27 -11.50 -7.68
CA MET A 242 3.70 -12.06 -8.89
C MET A 242 4.77 -12.42 -9.94
N ASP A 243 4.40 -13.34 -10.83
CA ASP A 243 5.20 -13.69 -12.02
C ASP A 243 4.75 -12.86 -13.23
N PHE A 244 5.46 -11.76 -13.48
CA PHE A 244 5.22 -10.89 -14.64
C PHE A 244 5.48 -11.57 -16.00
N LYS A 245 6.04 -12.79 -16.03
CA LYS A 245 6.10 -13.59 -17.26
C LYS A 245 4.73 -14.17 -17.61
N ARG A 246 3.92 -14.49 -16.60
CA ARG A 246 2.63 -15.17 -16.74
C ARG A 246 1.45 -14.21 -16.67
N SER A 247 1.59 -13.12 -15.90
CA SER A 247 0.45 -12.24 -15.58
C SER A 247 0.81 -10.75 -15.71
N PHE A 248 -0.22 -9.92 -15.78
CA PHE A 248 -0.12 -8.46 -15.73
C PHE A 248 -0.66 -7.92 -14.41
N ALA A 249 -0.09 -6.82 -13.94
CA ALA A 249 -0.55 -6.10 -12.77
C ALA A 249 -1.86 -5.34 -13.03
N SER A 250 -2.53 -4.94 -11.94
CA SER A 250 -3.74 -4.12 -11.99
C SER A 250 -3.46 -2.77 -12.66
N ILE A 251 -4.44 -2.22 -13.38
CA ILE A 251 -4.36 -0.83 -13.89
C ILE A 251 -4.47 0.21 -12.77
N GLN A 252 -4.91 -0.20 -11.59
CA GLN A 252 -5.08 0.67 -10.43
C GLN A 252 -3.74 1.02 -9.79
N ASN A 253 -3.73 2.07 -8.97
CA ASN A 253 -2.53 2.55 -8.29
C ASN A 253 -2.00 1.56 -7.25
N GLU A 254 -2.83 0.61 -6.80
CA GLU A 254 -2.44 -0.47 -5.88
C GLU A 254 -1.30 -1.36 -6.41
N ARG A 255 -0.99 -1.33 -7.72
CA ARG A 255 0.17 -2.04 -8.27
C ARG A 255 1.51 -1.58 -7.69
N ILE A 256 1.56 -0.44 -7.00
CA ILE A 256 2.70 -0.08 -6.15
C ILE A 256 2.91 -1.07 -5.00
N PHE A 257 1.96 -1.94 -4.69
CA PHE A 257 2.10 -3.04 -3.76
C PHE A 257 2.36 -4.37 -4.50
N GLN A 258 2.86 -4.35 -5.74
CA GLN A 258 3.23 -5.56 -6.48
C GLN A 258 4.73 -5.60 -6.77
N LYS A 259 5.35 -6.73 -6.45
CA LYS A 259 6.77 -7.01 -6.72
C LYS A 259 6.94 -8.31 -7.50
N ARG A 260 8.11 -8.49 -8.09
CA ARG A 260 8.49 -9.75 -8.72
C ARG A 260 8.59 -10.86 -7.68
N ASN A 261 8.17 -12.07 -8.06
CA ASN A 261 8.23 -13.25 -7.18
C ASN A 261 9.62 -13.56 -6.61
N SER A 262 10.71 -13.17 -7.28
CA SER A 262 12.08 -13.35 -6.78
C SER A 262 12.35 -12.59 -5.47
N LEU A 263 11.58 -11.55 -5.17
CA LEU A 263 11.73 -10.71 -3.98
C LEU A 263 10.77 -11.14 -2.84
N ASN A 264 10.05 -12.26 -2.99
CA ASN A 264 9.07 -12.73 -1.99
C ASN A 264 9.68 -12.98 -0.60
N HIS A 265 10.98 -13.29 -0.54
CA HIS A 265 11.70 -13.47 0.71
C HIS A 265 11.75 -12.19 1.57
N GLU A 266 11.56 -11.00 1.00
CA GLU A 266 11.53 -9.73 1.75
C GLU A 266 10.29 -9.55 2.63
N LYS A 267 9.19 -10.26 2.33
CA LYS A 267 7.89 -10.16 3.02
C LYS A 267 7.49 -8.70 3.29
N GLU A 268 7.54 -7.89 2.24
CA GLU A 268 7.51 -6.44 2.35
C GLU A 268 6.12 -5.90 2.76
N VAL A 269 6.14 -4.87 3.60
CA VAL A 269 5.01 -4.01 3.96
C VAL A 269 5.38 -2.58 3.58
N ARG A 270 4.49 -1.88 2.89
CA ARG A 270 4.73 -0.49 2.47
C ARG A 270 3.83 0.45 3.22
N VAL A 271 4.38 1.62 3.54
CA VAL A 271 3.63 2.84 3.77
C VAL A 271 3.74 3.66 2.49
N VAL A 272 2.61 4.02 1.89
CA VAL A 272 2.55 4.77 0.63
C VAL A 272 1.80 6.08 0.87
N LEU A 273 2.41 7.19 0.46
CA LEU A 273 1.82 8.53 0.51
C LEU A 273 1.65 9.09 -0.90
N GLN A 274 0.69 9.98 -1.07
CA GLN A 274 0.61 10.80 -2.27
C GLN A 274 1.77 11.81 -2.30
N ASN A 275 2.14 12.21 -3.51
CA ASN A 275 3.11 13.27 -3.72
C ASN A 275 2.38 14.54 -4.12
N ASP A 276 1.97 15.32 -3.12
CA ASP A 276 1.18 16.55 -3.30
C ASP A 276 2.02 17.73 -3.83
N LEU A 277 3.33 17.55 -4.00
CA LEU A 277 4.23 18.59 -4.44
C LEU A 277 4.20 18.70 -5.97
N LYS A 278 3.90 19.91 -6.47
CA LYS A 278 3.75 20.23 -7.91
C LYS A 278 4.99 19.94 -8.75
N ASN A 279 6.17 19.88 -8.13
CA ASN A 279 7.43 19.49 -8.77
C ASN A 279 7.89 18.16 -8.17
N PRO A 280 8.34 17.18 -8.98
CA PRO A 280 8.82 15.91 -8.46
C PRO A 280 10.05 16.13 -7.58
N VAL A 281 9.84 16.11 -6.26
CA VAL A 281 10.93 16.00 -5.28
C VAL A 281 11.44 14.57 -5.24
N TYR A 282 12.69 14.39 -4.84
CA TYR A 282 13.28 13.05 -4.64
C TYR A 282 12.58 12.25 -3.52
N GLY A 283 11.88 12.93 -2.61
CA GLY A 283 11.10 12.34 -1.53
C GLY A 283 10.63 13.40 -0.53
N LYS A 284 9.90 12.95 0.51
CA LYS A 284 9.38 13.77 1.61
C LYS A 284 9.78 13.16 2.95
N VAL A 285 10.07 14.02 3.93
CA VAL A 285 10.16 13.58 5.33
C VAL A 285 8.77 13.70 5.95
N LEU A 286 8.21 12.58 6.39
CA LEU A 286 7.02 12.57 7.24
C LEU A 286 7.47 12.74 8.69
N LYS A 287 7.28 13.95 9.23
CA LYS A 287 7.52 14.24 10.64
C LYS A 287 6.56 13.41 11.49
N CYS A 288 7.08 12.71 12.48
CA CYS A 288 6.28 11.89 13.38
C CYS A 288 6.94 11.77 14.74
N ASP A 289 6.15 11.40 15.75
CA ASP A 289 6.71 11.06 17.05
C ASP A 289 7.45 9.72 16.96
N LEU A 290 8.77 9.78 16.88
CA LEU A 290 9.61 8.60 16.83
C LEU A 290 9.49 7.73 18.08
N LYS A 291 9.10 8.29 19.24
CA LYS A 291 8.89 7.49 20.46
C LYS A 291 7.67 6.57 20.33
N SER A 292 6.62 7.04 19.66
CA SER A 292 5.43 6.24 19.37
C SER A 292 5.66 5.24 18.23
N LEU A 293 6.58 5.54 17.30
CA LEU A 293 6.90 4.68 16.16
C LEU A 293 7.89 3.56 16.52
N VAL A 294 8.99 3.88 17.19
CA VAL A 294 10.11 2.95 17.40
C VAL A 294 9.93 2.21 18.70
N SER A 295 9.58 0.92 18.62
CA SER A 295 9.48 0.07 19.81
C SER A 295 10.87 -0.38 20.27
N GLU A 296 11.69 -0.83 19.33
CA GLU A 296 13.06 -1.31 19.60
C GLU A 296 14.01 -0.90 18.47
N VAL A 297 15.28 -0.73 18.83
CA VAL A 297 16.40 -0.57 17.91
C VAL A 297 17.34 -1.74 18.13
N VAL A 298 17.53 -2.57 17.10
CA VAL A 298 18.42 -3.73 17.15
C VAL A 298 19.69 -3.42 16.37
N ILE A 299 20.84 -3.76 16.95
CA ILE A 299 22.15 -3.54 16.33
C ILE A 299 22.49 -4.74 15.45
N SER A 300 23.02 -4.48 14.25
CA SER A 300 23.45 -5.54 13.32
C SER A 300 24.38 -6.56 14.01
N PRO A 301 24.21 -7.88 13.80
CA PRO A 301 25.12 -8.90 14.34
C PRO A 301 26.53 -8.80 13.75
N PHE A 302 26.70 -8.08 12.64
CA PHE A 302 27.98 -7.85 11.99
C PHE A 302 28.65 -6.54 12.45
N ALA A 303 28.01 -5.80 13.36
CA ALA A 303 28.55 -4.55 13.88
C ALA A 303 29.73 -4.79 14.85
N PRO A 304 30.73 -3.91 14.86
CA PRO A 304 31.78 -3.94 15.87
C PRO A 304 31.22 -3.54 17.24
N SER A 305 31.81 -4.08 18.32
CA SER A 305 31.34 -3.90 19.70
C SER A 305 31.26 -2.43 20.15
N TRP A 306 32.13 -1.56 19.63
CA TRP A 306 32.13 -0.13 19.95
C TRP A 306 30.87 0.60 19.45
N LEU A 307 30.15 0.06 18.47
CA LEU A 307 28.98 0.72 17.87
C LEU A 307 27.85 0.92 18.89
N LEU A 308 27.70 0.02 19.86
CA LEU A 308 26.70 0.13 20.92
C LEU A 308 26.84 1.44 21.69
N GLY A 309 28.06 1.82 22.08
CA GLY A 309 28.32 3.06 22.80
C GLY A 309 28.05 4.30 21.95
N VAL A 310 28.41 4.25 20.66
CA VAL A 310 28.16 5.33 19.70
C VAL A 310 26.66 5.52 19.47
N LEU A 311 25.91 4.43 19.30
CA LEU A 311 24.46 4.47 19.12
C LEU A 311 23.76 5.01 20.36
N SER A 312 24.09 4.50 21.56
CA SER A 312 23.45 4.96 22.80
C SER A 312 23.67 6.46 23.04
N SER A 313 24.91 6.93 22.85
CA SER A 313 25.23 8.36 22.99
C SER A 313 24.54 9.22 21.91
N SER A 314 24.48 8.75 20.66
CA SER A 314 23.82 9.46 19.56
C SER A 314 22.31 9.59 19.79
N ILE A 315 21.63 8.50 20.16
CA ILE A 315 20.19 8.49 20.47
C ILE A 315 19.87 9.51 21.56
N LYS A 316 20.64 9.52 22.65
CA LYS A 316 20.50 10.50 23.74
C LYS A 316 20.75 11.93 23.27
N LYS A 317 21.77 12.17 22.44
CA LYS A 317 22.11 13.50 21.91
C LYS A 317 20.98 14.10 21.07
N PHE A 318 20.24 13.28 20.33
CA PHE A 318 19.06 13.71 19.59
C PHE A 318 17.77 13.80 20.44
N GLY A 319 17.84 13.53 21.75
CA GLY A 319 16.72 13.67 22.68
C GLY A 319 15.77 12.48 22.74
N TYR A 320 16.21 11.30 22.28
CA TYR A 320 15.41 10.09 22.29
C TYR A 320 15.93 9.08 23.32
N SER A 321 15.06 8.12 23.64
CA SER A 321 15.37 6.97 24.47
C SER A 321 14.57 5.79 23.92
N PHE A 322 15.24 4.82 23.32
CA PHE A 322 14.65 3.61 22.75
C PHE A 322 15.23 2.38 23.44
N ASP A 323 14.50 1.26 23.40
CA ASP A 323 15.05 -0.02 23.84
C ASP A 323 16.09 -0.50 22.81
N LEU A 324 17.36 -0.46 23.19
CA LEU A 324 18.49 -0.82 22.34
C LEU A 324 18.91 -2.26 22.64
N LYS A 325 18.78 -3.13 21.64
CA LYS A 325 19.09 -4.57 21.75
C LYS A 325 20.29 -4.97 20.91
N GLN A 326 21.01 -5.97 21.38
CA GLN A 326 21.91 -6.75 20.52
C GLN A 326 21.08 -7.70 19.65
N SER A 327 21.62 -8.08 18.50
CA SER A 327 20.96 -9.05 17.63
C SER A 327 20.87 -10.42 18.30
N GLU A 328 19.70 -11.06 18.20
CA GLU A 328 19.47 -12.44 18.65
C GLU A 328 20.33 -13.44 17.87
N LEU A 329 20.79 -13.07 16.66
CA LEU A 329 21.67 -13.89 15.83
C LEU A 329 23.08 -14.09 16.44
N LEU A 330 23.39 -13.41 17.54
CA LEU A 330 24.63 -13.59 18.31
C LEU A 330 24.49 -14.63 19.44
N GLU A 331 23.29 -15.14 19.69
CA GLU A 331 23.05 -16.19 20.68
C GLU A 331 23.90 -17.44 20.38
N GLN A 332 24.53 -17.98 21.42
CA GLN A 332 25.44 -19.11 21.29
C GLN A 332 24.64 -20.43 21.32
N PRO A 333 24.80 -21.32 20.32
CA PRO A 333 24.18 -22.63 20.35
C PRO A 333 24.85 -23.52 21.41
N PHE A 334 24.08 -24.47 21.93
CA PHE A 334 24.59 -25.59 22.73
C PHE A 334 24.79 -26.81 21.83
N TYR A 335 25.85 -27.60 22.05
CA TYR A 335 26.22 -28.77 21.23
C TYR A 335 26.28 -30.06 22.04
#